data_AF-Q3M5V5-F1
#
_entry.id   AF-Q3M5V5-F1
#
_cell.length_a   1.000
_cell.length_b   1.000
_cell.length_c   1.000
_cell.angle_alpha   90.00
_cell.angle_beta   90.00
_cell.angle_gamma   90.00
#
_symmetry.space_group_name_H-M   'P 1'
#
loop_
_entity.id
_entity.type
_entity.pdbx_description
1 polymer ?
#
loop_
_entity_poly.entity_id
_entity_poly.type
_entity_poly.pdbx_seq_one_letter_code
_entity_poly.pdbx_strand_id
1 'polypeptide(L)'
;MPLKLLKCDETIPEREKHVYIKEKGEDTTQFLPLSNIETIPGSLSERGCSYCGAKLVIGGVLKDTIQMIHGPIGCAYDTWHTKRYPSDNGNFQLKYVWSSDMKESHVVFGGEKQLGKSIREAFKEFPDIKRMIVYTTCATALIGDDIKAVVKSAQQELGDVDIFCVECPGFAGVSQSKGHHVLNIAWINEKVGTLEPEITSPYTINVIGDYNIQGDTFVLEKYMEKMGIQIIAHFTGNGTYDSLRGMHRAQLNVTNCARSAGYIANELKKRYGIPRLDVDTWGFDYCQEALRKIGAFFGIEDRAEAVIAEEIAKYQEKMDWYKERLSGKKVCIWTGGPRLWHWTKALEDDLGMQVVSMSSKFGHQEDFEKVIARGQEGTIYIDDGNELEFFEVLEMIRPDVVLTGPRVGALVKKLHLPYVNGHGYHNGPYMGFEGAVNMARDLYNAIYSPLMQLAAIDVRDDAPKAPAKTKEIEHLNEKVTNITTYIQERCLWQFHSRAWDREENINGVIKKAAELLSGERSVQETLTDKLHYADAKILVSELKRNLPWIKELDKAQVKSVLESVKQNLVGIAIAGSLNGELHHSLY
;
A
#
# COMPACT_ATOMS: atom_id res chain seq x y z
N MET A 1 -4.42 15.38 25.66
CA MET A 1 -5.15 14.14 25.33
C MET A 1 -4.25 13.38 24.36
N PRO A 2 -3.86 12.14 24.68
CA PRO A 2 -2.93 11.33 23.87
C PRO A 2 -3.45 10.89 22.52
N LEU A 3 -4.75 10.71 22.41
CA LEU A 3 -5.41 10.56 21.11
C LEU A 3 -5.46 11.92 20.43
N LYS A 4 -5.15 11.94 19.14
CA LYS A 4 -4.83 13.16 18.42
C LYS A 4 -5.77 13.36 17.24
N LEU A 5 -6.54 14.44 17.28
CA LEU A 5 -7.18 14.97 16.09
C LEU A 5 -6.13 15.73 15.24
N LEU A 6 -5.88 15.25 14.03
CA LEU A 6 -5.07 15.96 13.04
C LEU A 6 -5.92 17.07 12.40
N LYS A 7 -5.27 18.10 11.87
CA LYS A 7 -5.93 19.26 11.26
C LYS A 7 -6.68 18.86 9.99
N CYS A 8 -6.13 17.94 9.19
CA CYS A 8 -6.83 17.43 8.01
C CYS A 8 -8.13 16.69 8.35
N ASP A 9 -8.30 16.25 9.60
CA ASP A 9 -9.43 15.45 10.06
C ASP A 9 -10.51 16.27 10.76
N GLU A 10 -10.42 17.61 10.76
CA GLU A 10 -11.44 18.49 11.39
C GLU A 10 -12.87 18.20 10.90
N THR A 11 -13.04 17.73 9.67
CA THR A 11 -14.35 17.34 9.10
C THR A 11 -14.73 15.88 9.29
N ILE A 12 -13.82 15.05 9.80
CA ILE A 12 -14.01 13.62 10.14
C ILE A 12 -13.46 13.32 11.56
N PRO A 13 -13.96 14.02 12.59
CA PRO A 13 -13.36 14.04 13.92
C PRO A 13 -13.30 12.67 14.62
N GLU A 14 -14.06 11.68 14.16
CA GLU A 14 -13.94 10.29 14.58
C GLU A 14 -12.53 9.72 14.42
N ARG A 15 -11.72 10.27 13.50
CA ARG A 15 -10.31 9.89 13.28
C ARG A 15 -9.41 10.13 14.49
N GLU A 16 -9.77 11.04 15.41
CA GLU A 16 -9.04 11.24 16.67
C GLU A 16 -8.83 9.92 17.42
N LYS A 17 -9.81 9.02 17.37
CA LYS A 17 -9.76 7.72 18.07
C LYS A 17 -8.80 6.70 17.46
N HIS A 18 -8.21 7.02 16.32
CA HIS A 18 -7.36 6.12 15.54
C HIS A 18 -5.90 6.58 15.49
N VAL A 19 -5.59 7.76 16.02
CA VAL A 19 -4.26 8.34 16.02
C VAL A 19 -3.81 8.51 17.46
N TYR A 20 -2.76 7.79 17.85
CA TYR A 20 -2.15 7.86 19.16
C TYR A 20 -0.72 8.41 19.05
N ILE A 21 -0.39 9.44 19.84
CA ILE A 21 0.98 9.90 20.03
C ILE A 21 1.41 9.46 21.42
N LYS A 22 2.38 8.55 21.50
CA LYS A 22 2.80 7.98 22.79
C LYS A 22 3.56 9.01 23.61
N GLU A 23 3.04 9.43 24.75
CA GLU A 23 3.74 10.35 25.65
C GLU A 23 4.36 9.61 26.85
N LYS A 24 5.33 10.28 27.49
CA LYS A 24 6.04 9.73 28.63
C LYS A 24 5.13 9.64 29.86
N GLY A 25 5.13 8.48 30.51
CA GLY A 25 4.41 8.26 31.77
C GLY A 25 2.92 7.92 31.59
N GLU A 26 2.48 7.63 30.37
CA GLU A 26 1.12 7.20 30.08
C GLU A 26 0.89 5.72 30.38
N ASP A 27 -0.32 5.39 30.82
CA ASP A 27 -0.85 4.04 30.76
C ASP A 27 -1.37 3.77 29.34
N THR A 28 -0.55 3.14 28.52
CA THR A 28 -0.83 2.90 27.10
C THR A 28 -2.10 2.07 26.88
N THR A 29 -2.59 1.34 27.89
CA THR A 29 -3.84 0.56 27.77
C THR A 29 -5.08 1.44 27.60
N GLN A 30 -5.00 2.71 27.99
CA GLN A 30 -6.10 3.69 27.89
C GLN A 30 -6.18 4.36 26.52
N PHE A 31 -5.14 4.23 25.69
CA PHE A 31 -4.95 5.00 24.46
C PHE A 31 -4.71 4.12 23.23
N LEU A 32 -5.18 2.88 23.30
CA LEU A 32 -5.12 1.96 22.18
C LEU A 32 -6.00 2.46 21.03
N PRO A 33 -5.46 2.69 19.82
CA PRO A 33 -6.26 3.11 18.68
C PRO A 33 -7.44 2.17 18.44
N LEU A 34 -8.61 2.74 18.18
CA LEU A 34 -9.68 1.97 17.54
C LEU A 34 -9.14 1.44 16.22
N SER A 35 -9.42 0.17 15.97
CA SER A 35 -8.86 -0.53 14.82
C SER A 35 -9.75 -1.67 14.37
N ASN A 36 -9.62 -2.04 13.09
CA ASN A 36 -10.50 -3.00 12.43
C ASN A 36 -12.01 -2.68 12.57
N ILE A 37 -12.36 -1.39 12.51
CA ILE A 37 -13.74 -0.90 12.36
C ILE A 37 -13.95 -0.33 10.95
N GLU A 38 -15.18 0.08 10.60
CA GLU A 38 -15.56 0.55 9.27
C GLU A 38 -14.69 1.70 8.76
N THR A 39 -14.36 1.66 7.46
CA THR A 39 -13.63 2.75 6.79
C THR A 39 -14.56 3.92 6.51
N ILE A 40 -14.08 5.14 6.75
CA ILE A 40 -14.81 6.38 6.44
C ILE A 40 -14.84 6.58 4.91
N PRO A 41 -16.02 6.70 4.26
CA PRO A 41 -16.12 6.91 2.82
C PRO A 41 -15.46 8.22 2.37
N GLY A 42 -14.79 8.21 1.22
CA GLY A 42 -14.17 9.41 0.64
C GLY A 42 -12.85 9.84 1.27
N SER A 43 -12.32 9.07 2.25
CA SER A 43 -11.07 9.39 2.95
C SER A 43 -9.80 9.13 2.16
N LEU A 44 -9.84 8.35 1.08
CA LEU A 44 -8.65 7.76 0.44
C LEU A 44 -7.85 6.87 1.41
N SER A 45 -8.55 6.12 2.27
CA SER A 45 -7.96 5.02 3.06
C SER A 45 -7.12 4.08 2.19
N GLU A 46 -6.04 3.59 2.77
CA GLU A 46 -5.11 2.66 2.15
C GLU A 46 -5.55 1.17 2.19
N ARG A 47 -6.76 0.89 2.71
CA ARG A 47 -7.31 -0.48 2.79
C ARG A 47 -7.61 -1.06 1.42
N GLY A 48 -7.51 -2.39 1.36
CA GLY A 48 -8.04 -3.19 0.26
C GLY A 48 -9.28 -3.96 0.72
N CYS A 49 -9.72 -4.92 -0.07
CA CYS A 49 -10.93 -5.70 0.22
C CYS A 49 -10.65 -7.09 0.79
N SER A 50 -11.67 -7.77 1.31
CA SER A 50 -11.56 -9.14 1.86
C SER A 50 -11.07 -10.17 0.83
N TYR A 51 -11.57 -10.14 -0.40
CA TYR A 51 -11.09 -10.97 -1.50
C TYR A 51 -9.57 -10.89 -1.70
N CYS A 52 -8.99 -9.68 -1.58
CA CYS A 52 -7.54 -9.48 -1.67
C CYS A 52 -6.79 -10.23 -0.56
N GLY A 53 -7.29 -10.20 0.67
CA GLY A 53 -6.71 -10.96 1.78
C GLY A 53 -6.74 -12.48 1.57
N ALA A 54 -7.82 -13.01 1.01
CA ALA A 54 -7.91 -14.44 0.72
C ALA A 54 -7.03 -14.84 -0.49
N LYS A 55 -7.29 -14.28 -1.67
CA LYS A 55 -6.64 -14.69 -2.93
C LYS A 55 -5.23 -14.14 -3.05
N LEU A 56 -5.04 -12.82 -2.96
CA LEU A 56 -3.75 -12.20 -3.31
C LEU A 56 -2.70 -12.37 -2.20
N VAL A 57 -3.11 -12.49 -0.94
CA VAL A 57 -2.17 -12.57 0.19
C VAL A 57 -1.86 -14.02 0.58
N ILE A 58 -2.85 -14.92 0.61
CA ILE A 58 -2.66 -16.28 1.14
C ILE A 58 -2.74 -17.34 0.04
N GLY A 59 -3.90 -17.53 -0.58
CA GLY A 59 -4.13 -18.68 -1.47
C GLY A 59 -3.36 -18.61 -2.80
N GLY A 60 -3.19 -17.41 -3.37
CA GLY A 60 -2.47 -17.16 -4.62
C GLY A 60 -0.96 -17.28 -4.54
N VAL A 61 -0.42 -17.62 -3.36
CA VAL A 61 1.00 -17.92 -3.15
C VAL A 61 1.34 -19.37 -3.53
N LEU A 62 0.34 -20.27 -3.48
CA LEU A 62 0.52 -21.69 -3.75
C LEU A 62 0.99 -21.95 -5.19
N LYS A 63 2.07 -22.71 -5.32
CA LYS A 63 2.79 -22.85 -6.60
C LYS A 63 2.14 -23.82 -7.58
N ASP A 64 1.22 -24.66 -7.14
CA ASP A 64 0.65 -25.79 -7.89
C ASP A 64 -0.89 -25.72 -8.00
N THR A 65 -1.47 -24.53 -7.87
CA THR A 65 -2.92 -24.36 -7.67
C THR A 65 -3.51 -23.33 -8.64
N ILE A 66 -4.55 -23.72 -9.37
CA ILE A 66 -5.36 -22.78 -10.17
C ILE A 66 -6.12 -21.83 -9.24
N GLN A 67 -6.05 -20.53 -9.52
CA GLN A 67 -6.72 -19.48 -8.75
C GLN A 67 -7.97 -19.02 -9.50
N MET A 68 -9.09 -19.73 -9.35
CA MET A 68 -10.35 -19.46 -10.05
C MET A 68 -11.17 -18.38 -9.34
N ILE A 69 -11.28 -17.22 -9.95
CA ILE A 69 -11.98 -16.08 -9.36
C ILE A 69 -13.37 -16.01 -9.98
N HIS A 70 -14.37 -16.37 -9.20
CA HIS A 70 -15.75 -16.37 -9.63
C HIS A 70 -16.34 -14.95 -9.55
N GLY A 71 -16.33 -14.26 -10.69
CA GLY A 71 -16.75 -12.87 -10.79
C GLY A 71 -16.45 -12.26 -12.16
N PRO A 72 -16.70 -10.95 -12.31
CA PRO A 72 -16.25 -10.19 -13.46
C PRO A 72 -14.71 -10.16 -13.55
N ILE A 73 -14.19 -9.83 -14.73
CA ILE A 73 -12.75 -9.89 -15.04
C ILE A 73 -11.85 -9.02 -14.15
N GLY A 74 -12.36 -7.90 -13.63
CA GLY A 74 -11.55 -6.91 -12.92
C GLY A 74 -10.80 -7.49 -11.71
N CYS A 75 -11.48 -8.26 -10.87
CA CYS A 75 -10.85 -8.88 -9.69
C CYS A 75 -9.70 -9.84 -10.05
N ALA A 76 -9.77 -10.49 -11.21
CA ALA A 76 -8.68 -11.32 -11.73
C ALA A 76 -7.53 -10.46 -12.23
N TYR A 77 -7.81 -9.50 -13.10
CA TYR A 77 -6.80 -8.59 -13.65
C TYR A 77 -6.04 -7.83 -12.55
N ASP A 78 -6.76 -7.22 -11.60
CA ASP A 78 -6.18 -6.37 -10.55
C ASP A 78 -5.30 -7.14 -9.54
N THR A 79 -5.41 -8.47 -9.51
CA THR A 79 -4.63 -9.35 -8.62
C THR A 79 -3.57 -10.16 -9.37
N TRP A 80 -3.20 -9.73 -10.57
CA TRP A 80 -2.18 -10.35 -11.42
C TRP A 80 -1.04 -9.37 -11.69
N HIS A 81 0.20 -9.87 -11.73
CA HIS A 81 1.43 -9.05 -11.82
C HIS A 81 1.68 -8.03 -10.69
N THR A 82 0.99 -8.14 -9.55
CA THR A 82 1.11 -7.17 -8.44
C THR A 82 1.88 -7.69 -7.22
N LYS A 83 2.31 -8.96 -7.22
CA LYS A 83 3.00 -9.61 -6.10
C LYS A 83 4.34 -10.22 -6.52
N ARG A 84 5.18 -10.50 -5.51
CA ARG A 84 6.58 -10.93 -5.68
C ARG A 84 6.89 -12.14 -4.79
N TYR A 85 6.11 -13.21 -4.92
CA TYR A 85 6.33 -14.46 -4.19
C TYR A 85 6.84 -15.57 -5.14
N PRO A 86 8.16 -15.65 -5.42
CA PRO A 86 8.68 -16.67 -6.31
C PRO A 86 8.42 -18.09 -5.78
N SER A 87 8.55 -19.06 -6.67
CA SER A 87 8.53 -20.50 -6.38
C SER A 87 9.59 -21.23 -7.19
N ASP A 88 9.96 -22.41 -6.71
CA ASP A 88 10.94 -23.31 -7.33
C ASP A 88 10.44 -24.04 -8.60
N ASN A 89 9.16 -23.89 -8.96
CA ASN A 89 8.55 -24.55 -10.12
C ASN A 89 8.31 -23.62 -11.32
N GLY A 90 9.11 -22.54 -11.43
CA GLY A 90 9.02 -21.60 -12.53
C GLY A 90 7.88 -20.58 -12.40
N ASN A 91 7.45 -20.28 -11.17
CA ASN A 91 6.53 -19.19 -10.84
C ASN A 91 5.13 -19.29 -11.48
N PHE A 92 4.54 -20.49 -11.53
CA PHE A 92 3.20 -20.70 -12.09
C PHE A 92 2.16 -19.73 -11.53
N GLN A 93 2.15 -19.55 -10.20
CA GLN A 93 1.26 -18.66 -9.45
C GLN A 93 1.38 -17.17 -9.79
N LEU A 94 2.48 -16.73 -10.40
CA LEU A 94 2.67 -15.35 -10.86
C LEU A 94 2.34 -15.17 -12.35
N LYS A 95 2.40 -16.26 -13.13
CA LYS A 95 2.20 -16.23 -14.59
C LYS A 95 0.73 -16.23 -15.00
N TYR A 96 -0.14 -16.80 -14.16
CA TYR A 96 -1.52 -17.06 -14.54
C TYR A 96 -2.52 -16.54 -13.50
N VAL A 97 -3.69 -16.17 -13.99
CA VAL A 97 -4.88 -15.86 -13.19
C VAL A 97 -6.11 -16.31 -13.98
N TRP A 98 -7.16 -16.74 -13.28
CA TRP A 98 -8.38 -17.23 -13.92
C TRP A 98 -9.59 -16.44 -13.43
N SER A 99 -10.49 -16.14 -14.36
CA SER A 99 -11.79 -15.53 -14.07
C SER A 99 -12.87 -16.39 -14.68
N SER A 100 -14.02 -16.50 -14.01
CA SER A 100 -15.22 -17.05 -14.66
C SER A 100 -15.82 -16.09 -15.70
N ASP A 101 -15.30 -14.86 -15.82
CA ASP A 101 -15.74 -13.82 -16.75
C ASP A 101 -17.25 -13.52 -16.69
N MET A 102 -17.73 -13.22 -15.47
CA MET A 102 -19.13 -12.95 -15.23
C MET A 102 -19.63 -11.76 -16.06
N LYS A 103 -20.62 -12.03 -16.91
CA LYS A 103 -21.41 -11.05 -17.69
C LYS A 103 -22.77 -10.74 -17.06
N GLU A 104 -23.45 -9.72 -17.58
CA GLU A 104 -24.80 -9.30 -17.14
C GLU A 104 -25.81 -10.46 -17.05
N SER A 105 -25.85 -11.36 -18.04
CA SER A 105 -26.74 -12.53 -18.02
C SER A 105 -26.55 -13.40 -16.77
N HIS A 106 -25.33 -13.52 -16.27
CA HIS A 106 -25.02 -14.30 -15.07
C HIS A 106 -25.44 -13.56 -13.80
N VAL A 107 -25.43 -12.21 -13.81
CA VAL A 107 -25.97 -11.41 -12.72
C VAL A 107 -27.48 -11.61 -12.60
N VAL A 108 -28.17 -11.67 -13.75
CA VAL A 108 -29.64 -11.81 -13.79
C VAL A 108 -30.10 -13.25 -13.50
N PHE A 109 -29.38 -14.26 -14.01
CA PHE A 109 -29.84 -15.66 -14.02
C PHE A 109 -28.96 -16.65 -13.25
N GLY A 110 -27.91 -16.19 -12.57
CA GLY A 110 -26.96 -17.05 -11.86
C GLY A 110 -25.67 -17.33 -12.62
N GLY A 111 -24.55 -17.40 -11.90
CA GLY A 111 -23.20 -17.64 -12.43
C GLY A 111 -22.73 -19.10 -12.35
N GLU A 112 -23.47 -19.98 -11.67
CA GLU A 112 -23.06 -21.36 -11.38
C GLU A 112 -22.68 -22.19 -12.61
N LYS A 113 -23.49 -22.15 -13.68
CA LYS A 113 -23.20 -22.88 -14.93
C LYS A 113 -21.91 -22.39 -15.59
N GLN A 114 -21.69 -21.08 -15.54
CA GLN A 114 -20.48 -20.46 -16.09
C GLN A 114 -19.26 -20.80 -15.24
N LEU A 115 -19.38 -20.85 -13.91
CA LEU A 115 -18.32 -21.35 -13.03
C LEU A 115 -17.97 -22.79 -13.35
N GLY A 116 -18.95 -23.70 -13.43
CA GLY A 116 -18.70 -25.11 -13.74
C GLY A 116 -18.01 -25.29 -15.10
N LYS A 117 -18.41 -24.51 -16.11
CA LYS A 117 -17.71 -24.47 -17.40
C LYS A 117 -16.27 -24.00 -17.27
N SER A 118 -16.04 -22.90 -16.55
CA SER A 118 -14.70 -22.31 -16.37
C SER A 118 -13.75 -23.24 -15.63
N ILE A 119 -14.25 -24.01 -14.64
CA ILE A 119 -13.47 -25.03 -13.92
C ILE A 119 -12.99 -26.12 -14.89
N ARG A 120 -13.89 -26.66 -15.71
CA ARG A 120 -13.55 -27.70 -16.70
C ARG A 120 -12.55 -27.20 -17.73
N GLU A 121 -12.74 -25.98 -18.24
CA GLU A 121 -11.82 -25.36 -19.21
C GLU A 121 -10.43 -25.16 -18.58
N ALA A 122 -10.35 -24.65 -17.35
CA ALA A 122 -9.07 -24.44 -16.68
C ALA A 122 -8.27 -25.74 -16.51
N PHE A 123 -8.90 -26.83 -16.05
CA PHE A 123 -8.23 -28.12 -15.92
C PHE A 123 -7.92 -28.79 -17.26
N LYS A 124 -8.70 -28.51 -18.31
CA LYS A 124 -8.40 -28.99 -19.66
C LYS A 124 -7.17 -28.30 -20.25
N GLU A 125 -7.06 -26.98 -20.09
CA GLU A 125 -5.92 -26.21 -20.60
C GLU A 125 -4.64 -26.41 -19.77
N PHE A 126 -4.78 -26.80 -18.49
CA PHE A 126 -3.67 -27.10 -17.59
C PHE A 126 -3.80 -28.52 -17.01
N PRO A 127 -3.65 -29.57 -17.82
CA PRO A 127 -3.94 -30.96 -17.42
C PRO A 127 -3.01 -31.47 -16.30
N ASP A 128 -1.82 -30.90 -16.14
CA ASP A 128 -0.85 -31.27 -15.11
C ASP A 128 -1.16 -30.65 -13.74
N ILE A 129 -2.05 -29.65 -13.69
CA ILE A 129 -2.46 -29.00 -12.43
C ILE A 129 -3.71 -29.70 -11.90
N LYS A 130 -3.63 -30.22 -10.67
CA LYS A 130 -4.72 -31.03 -10.06
C LYS A 130 -5.39 -30.36 -8.87
N ARG A 131 -5.09 -29.09 -8.62
CA ARG A 131 -5.55 -28.35 -7.44
C ARG A 131 -6.12 -27.00 -7.84
N MET A 132 -7.18 -26.56 -7.18
CA MET A 132 -7.82 -25.27 -7.44
C MET A 132 -8.38 -24.64 -6.17
N ILE A 133 -8.34 -23.31 -6.10
CA ILE A 133 -9.15 -22.54 -5.15
C ILE A 133 -10.13 -21.68 -5.93
N VAL A 134 -11.41 -21.77 -5.56
CA VAL A 134 -12.51 -20.94 -6.09
C VAL A 134 -12.83 -19.84 -5.09
N TYR A 135 -12.79 -18.58 -5.53
CA TYR A 135 -13.08 -17.42 -4.70
C TYR A 135 -14.37 -16.73 -5.17
N THR A 136 -15.29 -16.41 -4.26
CA THR A 136 -16.39 -15.50 -4.58
C THR A 136 -15.88 -14.06 -4.67
N THR A 137 -16.59 -13.24 -5.44
CA THR A 137 -16.38 -11.78 -5.51
C THR A 137 -17.70 -11.07 -5.17
N CYS A 138 -17.73 -9.73 -5.21
CA CYS A 138 -18.91 -8.96 -4.78
C CYS A 138 -20.20 -9.39 -5.49
N ALA A 139 -20.18 -9.50 -6.82
CA ALA A 139 -21.40 -9.79 -7.59
C ALA A 139 -21.91 -11.21 -7.35
N THR A 140 -21.03 -12.22 -7.38
CA THR A 140 -21.41 -13.63 -7.21
C THR A 140 -21.92 -13.93 -5.82
N ALA A 141 -21.36 -13.29 -4.79
CA ALA A 141 -21.89 -13.38 -3.43
C ALA A 141 -23.27 -12.72 -3.27
N LEU A 142 -23.52 -11.57 -3.93
CA LEU A 142 -24.80 -10.87 -3.83
C LEU A 142 -25.95 -11.65 -4.48
N ILE A 143 -25.69 -12.33 -5.60
CA ILE A 143 -26.72 -13.12 -6.29
C ILE A 143 -26.91 -14.52 -5.67
N GLY A 144 -26.04 -14.91 -4.74
CA GLY A 144 -26.17 -16.14 -3.96
C GLY A 144 -25.80 -17.42 -4.71
N ASP A 145 -24.83 -17.37 -5.63
CA ASP A 145 -24.35 -18.58 -6.32
C ASP A 145 -23.78 -19.61 -5.32
N ASP A 146 -24.24 -20.86 -5.37
CA ASP A 146 -23.73 -21.95 -4.51
C ASP A 146 -22.47 -22.58 -5.11
N ILE A 147 -21.33 -21.94 -4.88
CA ILE A 147 -20.04 -22.40 -5.42
C ILE A 147 -19.63 -23.78 -4.87
N LYS A 148 -20.08 -24.16 -3.66
CA LYS A 148 -19.72 -25.46 -3.06
C LYS A 148 -20.44 -26.60 -3.77
N ALA A 149 -21.71 -26.42 -4.13
CA ALA A 149 -22.45 -27.39 -4.94
C ALA A 149 -21.81 -27.58 -6.33
N VAL A 150 -21.44 -26.48 -6.99
CA VAL A 150 -20.76 -26.52 -8.31
C VAL A 150 -19.43 -27.26 -8.22
N VAL A 151 -18.61 -26.93 -7.22
CA VAL A 151 -17.30 -27.57 -7.01
C VAL A 151 -17.44 -29.07 -6.71
N LYS A 152 -18.39 -29.47 -5.86
CA LYS A 152 -18.64 -30.88 -5.56
C LYS A 152 -18.98 -31.67 -6.83
N SER A 153 -19.83 -31.12 -7.68
CA SER A 153 -20.20 -31.72 -8.97
C SER A 153 -18.99 -31.82 -9.91
N ALA A 154 -18.21 -30.74 -10.04
CA ALA A 154 -17.03 -30.72 -10.89
C ALA A 154 -15.94 -31.72 -10.43
N GLN A 155 -15.70 -31.85 -9.13
CA GLN A 155 -14.77 -32.86 -8.60
C GLN A 155 -15.22 -34.28 -8.90
N GLN A 156 -16.52 -34.57 -8.76
CA GLN A 156 -17.07 -35.90 -9.10
C GLN A 156 -16.90 -36.23 -10.59
N GLU A 157 -17.07 -35.25 -11.46
CA GLU A 157 -16.90 -35.39 -12.91
C GLU A 157 -15.43 -35.58 -13.31
N LEU A 158 -14.52 -34.77 -12.76
CA LEU A 158 -13.11 -34.72 -13.15
C LEU A 158 -12.23 -35.79 -12.47
N GLY A 159 -12.69 -36.35 -11.35
CA GLY A 159 -12.02 -37.42 -10.62
C GLY A 159 -10.78 -36.94 -9.85
N ASP A 160 -9.63 -36.90 -10.51
CA ASP A 160 -8.32 -36.64 -9.90
C ASP A 160 -8.02 -35.15 -9.72
N VAL A 161 -8.94 -34.42 -9.09
CA VAL A 161 -8.76 -33.00 -8.72
C VAL A 161 -9.29 -32.73 -7.33
N ASP A 162 -8.65 -31.81 -6.60
CA ASP A 162 -9.15 -31.31 -5.32
C ASP A 162 -9.30 -29.78 -5.39
N ILE A 163 -10.48 -29.30 -5.00
CA ILE A 163 -10.89 -27.91 -5.13
C ILE A 163 -11.35 -27.41 -3.76
N PHE A 164 -10.92 -26.20 -3.40
CA PHE A 164 -11.31 -25.51 -2.17
C PHE A 164 -12.13 -24.26 -2.50
N CYS A 165 -13.15 -23.97 -1.71
CA CYS A 165 -14.01 -22.79 -1.89
C CYS A 165 -13.75 -21.74 -0.81
N VAL A 166 -13.69 -20.47 -1.19
CA VAL A 166 -13.58 -19.35 -0.27
C VAL A 166 -14.65 -18.29 -0.56
N GLU A 167 -15.55 -18.10 0.39
CA GLU A 167 -16.61 -17.08 0.31
C GLU A 167 -16.12 -15.75 0.89
N CYS A 168 -15.43 -14.96 0.07
CA CYS A 168 -14.74 -13.74 0.50
C CYS A 168 -15.06 -12.54 -0.39
N PRO A 169 -16.33 -12.12 -0.55
CA PRO A 169 -16.64 -10.97 -1.36
C PRO A 169 -15.96 -9.71 -0.81
N GLY A 170 -15.65 -8.76 -1.69
CA GLY A 170 -14.86 -7.58 -1.32
C GLY A 170 -15.45 -6.74 -0.18
N PHE A 171 -16.79 -6.68 -0.10
CA PHE A 171 -17.53 -5.96 0.94
C PHE A 171 -17.59 -6.68 2.30
N ALA A 172 -17.09 -7.92 2.42
CA ALA A 172 -17.15 -8.65 3.69
C ALA A 172 -16.13 -8.08 4.69
N GLY A 173 -16.60 -7.73 5.89
CA GLY A 173 -15.75 -7.03 6.86
C GLY A 173 -15.32 -5.66 6.32
N VAL A 174 -14.18 -5.16 6.81
CA VAL A 174 -13.75 -3.77 6.53
C VAL A 174 -12.43 -3.71 5.76
N SER A 175 -11.75 -4.84 5.56
CA SER A 175 -10.40 -4.88 5.00
C SER A 175 -9.98 -6.29 4.54
N GLN A 176 -8.73 -6.43 4.10
CA GLN A 176 -8.08 -7.71 3.83
C GLN A 176 -8.16 -8.70 5.01
N SER A 177 -8.26 -8.21 6.24
CA SER A 177 -8.27 -9.05 7.45
C SER A 177 -9.38 -10.09 7.44
N LYS A 178 -10.58 -9.74 6.95
CA LYS A 178 -11.70 -10.69 6.88
C LYS A 178 -11.41 -11.84 5.93
N GLY A 179 -10.74 -11.57 4.81
CA GLY A 179 -10.32 -12.60 3.86
C GLY A 179 -9.32 -13.59 4.46
N HIS A 180 -8.37 -13.08 5.26
CA HIS A 180 -7.47 -13.93 6.01
C HIS A 180 -8.24 -14.90 6.90
N HIS A 181 -9.15 -14.37 7.73
CA HIS A 181 -9.93 -15.18 8.65
C HIS A 181 -10.77 -16.25 7.93
N VAL A 182 -11.53 -15.86 6.90
CA VAL A 182 -12.42 -16.79 6.17
C VAL A 182 -11.62 -17.93 5.55
N LEU A 183 -10.52 -17.62 4.85
CA LEU A 183 -9.68 -18.65 4.22
C LEU A 183 -9.07 -19.60 5.27
N ASN A 184 -8.50 -19.06 6.35
CA ASN A 184 -7.88 -19.88 7.39
C ASN A 184 -8.88 -20.86 8.04
N ILE A 185 -10.05 -20.35 8.44
CA ILE A 185 -11.06 -21.15 9.14
C ILE A 185 -11.68 -22.19 8.20
N ALA A 186 -11.98 -21.81 6.96
CA ALA A 186 -12.48 -22.77 5.98
C ALA A 186 -11.44 -23.85 5.66
N TRP A 187 -10.16 -23.49 5.51
CA TRP A 187 -9.09 -24.45 5.22
C TRP A 187 -8.92 -25.51 6.31
N ILE A 188 -8.86 -25.10 7.59
CA ILE A 188 -8.73 -26.05 8.70
C ILE A 188 -9.98 -26.93 8.89
N ASN A 189 -11.15 -26.44 8.50
CA ASN A 189 -12.39 -27.21 8.57
C ASN A 189 -12.51 -28.25 7.45
N GLU A 190 -12.04 -27.91 6.25
CA GLU A 190 -12.35 -28.69 5.05
C GLU A 190 -11.15 -29.48 4.50
N LYS A 191 -9.91 -29.03 4.74
CA LYS A 191 -8.72 -29.55 4.03
C LYS A 191 -7.61 -30.07 4.94
N VAL A 192 -7.38 -29.49 6.12
CA VAL A 192 -6.40 -30.05 7.08
C VAL A 192 -6.87 -31.43 7.56
N GLY A 193 -5.96 -32.40 7.62
CA GLY A 193 -6.29 -33.77 8.02
C GLY A 193 -6.71 -34.69 6.87
N THR A 194 -6.75 -34.17 5.63
CA THR A 194 -7.21 -34.93 4.45
C THR A 194 -6.07 -35.58 3.65
N LEU A 195 -4.82 -35.42 4.08
CA LEU A 195 -3.64 -36.05 3.49
C LEU A 195 -2.59 -36.27 4.56
N GLU A 196 -1.97 -37.44 4.56
CA GLU A 196 -0.91 -37.80 5.50
C GLU A 196 0.47 -37.59 4.86
N PRO A 197 1.27 -36.63 5.36
CA PRO A 197 2.61 -36.39 4.83
C PRO A 197 3.58 -37.50 5.26
N GLU A 198 4.60 -37.75 4.44
CA GLU A 198 5.74 -38.57 4.83
C GLU A 198 6.57 -37.83 5.90
N ILE A 199 6.93 -38.51 6.98
CA ILE A 199 7.75 -37.95 8.06
C ILE A 199 9.18 -38.46 7.91
N THR A 200 10.10 -37.53 7.63
CA THR A 200 11.51 -37.81 7.31
C THR A 200 12.47 -37.31 8.39
N SER A 201 11.99 -36.54 9.36
CA SER A 201 12.76 -36.08 10.52
C SER A 201 12.03 -36.38 11.83
N PRO A 202 12.74 -36.66 12.94
CA PRO A 202 12.15 -36.67 14.27
C PRO A 202 11.65 -35.29 14.73
N TYR A 203 12.04 -34.21 14.04
CA TYR A 203 11.65 -32.82 14.34
C TYR A 203 10.83 -32.26 13.19
N THR A 204 9.56 -31.95 13.44
CA THR A 204 8.63 -31.48 12.40
C THR A 204 7.94 -30.17 12.78
N ILE A 205 7.90 -29.22 11.85
CA ILE A 205 7.22 -27.94 12.05
C ILE A 205 6.27 -27.60 10.90
N ASN A 206 5.32 -26.71 11.16
CA ASN A 206 4.76 -25.84 10.14
C ASN A 206 5.38 -24.45 10.28
N VAL A 207 5.68 -23.80 9.15
CA VAL A 207 6.00 -22.37 9.11
C VAL A 207 4.74 -21.62 8.70
N ILE A 208 4.19 -20.81 9.60
CA ILE A 208 2.87 -20.19 9.47
C ILE A 208 2.98 -18.67 9.36
N GLY A 209 2.35 -18.09 8.34
CA GLY A 209 2.34 -16.64 8.14
C GLY A 209 3.65 -16.12 7.54
N ASP A 210 4.19 -16.85 6.57
CA ASP A 210 5.22 -16.38 5.64
C ASP A 210 4.74 -16.66 4.21
N TYR A 211 4.99 -15.71 3.30
CA TYR A 211 4.45 -15.68 1.94
C TYR A 211 5.54 -15.67 0.87
N ASN A 212 6.78 -15.97 1.23
CA ASN A 212 7.94 -16.03 0.35
C ASN A 212 8.22 -14.75 -0.45
N ILE A 213 8.00 -13.56 0.14
CA ILE A 213 8.22 -12.30 -0.59
C ILE A 213 9.70 -12.18 -0.96
N GLN A 214 9.98 -12.09 -2.26
CA GLN A 214 11.31 -12.15 -2.86
C GLN A 214 12.21 -13.30 -2.36
N GLY A 215 11.62 -14.43 -1.94
CA GLY A 215 12.40 -15.59 -1.50
C GLY A 215 12.62 -15.71 0.01
N ASP A 216 11.90 -14.95 0.84
CA ASP A 216 11.99 -15.01 2.31
C ASP A 216 11.90 -16.45 2.87
N THR A 217 11.00 -17.28 2.34
CA THR A 217 10.80 -18.67 2.79
C THR A 217 12.02 -19.54 2.49
N PHE A 218 12.69 -19.33 1.36
CA PHE A 218 13.91 -20.07 1.01
C PHE A 218 15.05 -19.83 2.00
N VAL A 219 15.06 -18.66 2.67
CA VAL A 219 16.03 -18.37 3.73
C VAL A 219 15.74 -19.23 4.97
N LEU A 220 14.47 -19.28 5.39
CA LEU A 220 14.05 -20.08 6.54
C LEU A 220 14.22 -21.58 6.30
N GLU A 221 13.91 -22.07 5.10
CA GLU A 221 14.12 -23.47 4.70
C GLU A 221 15.58 -23.90 4.93
N LYS A 222 16.56 -23.08 4.51
CA LYS A 222 17.98 -23.36 4.72
C LYS A 222 18.35 -23.48 6.21
N TYR A 223 17.77 -22.64 7.06
CA TYR A 223 18.03 -22.71 8.51
C TYR A 223 17.44 -23.98 9.12
N MET A 224 16.20 -24.32 8.77
CA MET A 224 15.55 -25.54 9.26
C MET A 224 16.26 -26.80 8.77
N GLU A 225 16.71 -26.83 7.51
CA GLU A 225 17.50 -27.92 6.94
C GLU A 225 18.80 -28.14 7.73
N LYS A 226 19.57 -27.07 8.01
CA LYS A 226 20.79 -27.15 8.81
C LYS A 226 20.55 -27.63 10.24
N MET A 227 19.39 -27.32 10.82
CA MET A 227 18.97 -27.81 12.13
C MET A 227 18.45 -29.27 12.09
N GLY A 228 18.24 -29.83 10.89
CA GLY A 228 17.67 -31.15 10.69
C GLY A 228 16.17 -31.22 10.95
N ILE A 229 15.46 -30.09 10.81
CA ILE A 229 14.02 -29.96 11.01
C ILE A 229 13.30 -30.12 9.67
N GLN A 230 12.32 -31.01 9.62
CA GLN A 230 11.41 -31.13 8.49
C GLN A 230 10.29 -30.09 8.61
N ILE A 231 10.06 -29.34 7.53
CA ILE A 231 8.88 -28.49 7.41
C ILE A 231 7.79 -29.29 6.72
N ILE A 232 6.69 -29.55 7.43
CA ILE A 232 5.51 -30.24 6.89
C ILE A 232 4.78 -29.35 5.90
N ALA A 233 4.58 -28.09 6.28
CA ALA A 233 3.90 -27.11 5.46
C ALA A 233 4.45 -25.70 5.69
N HIS A 234 4.59 -24.97 4.60
CA HIS A 234 4.68 -23.52 4.61
C HIS A 234 3.29 -22.96 4.33
N PHE A 235 2.74 -22.16 5.25
CA PHE A 235 1.47 -21.45 5.09
C PHE A 235 1.76 -19.96 4.81
N THR A 236 1.93 -19.53 3.56
CA THR A 236 1.79 -20.29 2.29
C THR A 236 2.98 -20.14 1.31
N GLY A 237 4.07 -19.50 1.72
CA GLY A 237 5.26 -19.24 0.91
C GLY A 237 5.89 -20.49 0.29
N ASN A 238 6.12 -20.48 -1.04
CA ASN A 238 6.60 -21.64 -1.82
C ASN A 238 5.80 -22.96 -1.60
N GLY A 239 4.63 -22.89 -0.96
CA GLY A 239 3.86 -24.04 -0.54
C GLY A 239 3.11 -24.71 -1.68
N THR A 240 2.78 -25.98 -1.47
CA THR A 240 1.84 -26.74 -2.32
C THR A 240 0.51 -26.88 -1.59
N TYR A 241 -0.58 -26.96 -2.35
CA TYR A 241 -1.90 -27.22 -1.79
C TYR A 241 -1.92 -28.45 -0.88
N ASP A 242 -1.24 -29.52 -1.30
CA ASP A 242 -1.23 -30.79 -0.57
C ASP A 242 -0.41 -30.76 0.71
N SER A 243 0.69 -30.00 0.75
CA SER A 243 1.44 -29.80 2.01
C SER A 243 0.54 -29.20 3.09
N LEU A 244 -0.32 -28.25 2.72
CA LEU A 244 -1.24 -27.60 3.64
C LEU A 244 -2.35 -28.54 4.17
N ARG A 245 -2.63 -29.65 3.49
CA ARG A 245 -3.58 -30.68 3.97
C ARG A 245 -2.97 -31.53 5.09
N GLY A 246 -1.64 -31.63 5.13
CA GLY A 246 -0.87 -32.41 6.11
C GLY A 246 -0.47 -31.66 7.38
N MET A 247 -0.88 -30.41 7.57
CA MET A 247 -0.45 -29.54 8.68
C MET A 247 -0.66 -30.15 10.08
N HIS A 248 -1.61 -31.08 10.24
CA HIS A 248 -1.91 -31.74 11.52
C HIS A 248 -0.82 -32.70 12.01
N ARG A 249 0.21 -32.97 11.20
CA ARG A 249 1.33 -33.84 11.57
C ARG A 249 2.59 -33.14 12.06
N ALA A 250 2.62 -31.81 12.05
CA ALA A 250 3.72 -31.07 12.66
C ALA A 250 3.70 -31.19 14.19
N GLN A 251 4.88 -31.14 14.82
CA GLN A 251 5.02 -31.07 16.27
C GLN A 251 4.95 -29.62 16.80
N LEU A 252 5.26 -28.63 15.96
CA LEU A 252 5.26 -27.20 16.32
C LEU A 252 4.76 -26.31 15.18
N ASN A 253 3.99 -25.28 15.51
CA ASN A 253 3.63 -24.21 14.59
C ASN A 253 4.48 -22.96 14.86
N VAL A 254 5.45 -22.69 14.00
CA VAL A 254 6.29 -21.48 14.05
C VAL A 254 5.57 -20.37 13.29
N THR A 255 5.07 -19.37 14.00
CA THR A 255 4.18 -18.34 13.45
C THR A 255 4.89 -16.99 13.39
N ASN A 256 5.03 -16.42 12.20
CA ASN A 256 5.57 -15.07 12.01
C ASN A 256 4.43 -14.04 11.87
N CYS A 257 3.69 -14.05 10.75
CA CYS A 257 2.56 -13.14 10.56
C CYS A 257 1.30 -13.58 11.35
N ALA A 258 1.28 -13.25 12.64
CA ALA A 258 0.19 -13.55 13.56
C ALA A 258 -1.17 -12.96 13.10
N ARG A 259 -1.17 -11.83 12.38
CA ARG A 259 -2.42 -11.18 11.95
C ARG A 259 -3.21 -12.02 10.95
N SER A 260 -2.55 -12.50 9.91
CA SER A 260 -3.22 -13.20 8.81
C SER A 260 -3.31 -14.71 9.01
N ALA A 261 -2.44 -15.30 9.83
CA ALA A 261 -2.34 -16.75 9.98
C ALA A 261 -2.40 -17.24 11.43
N GLY A 262 -2.53 -16.35 12.42
CA GLY A 262 -2.77 -16.74 13.81
C GLY A 262 -4.06 -17.55 13.99
N TYR A 263 -5.06 -17.36 13.12
CA TYR A 263 -6.32 -18.10 13.12
C TYR A 263 -6.10 -19.61 12.95
N ILE A 264 -5.36 -20.02 11.91
CA ILE A 264 -5.11 -21.45 11.68
C ILE A 264 -4.17 -22.03 12.73
N ALA A 265 -3.16 -21.28 13.18
CA ALA A 265 -2.26 -21.74 14.24
C ALA A 265 -3.02 -22.01 15.56
N ASN A 266 -3.97 -21.14 15.91
CA ASN A 266 -4.82 -21.32 17.09
C ASN A 266 -5.73 -22.55 16.97
N GLU A 267 -6.35 -22.76 15.81
CA GLU A 267 -7.21 -23.91 15.58
C GLU A 267 -6.43 -25.23 15.48
N LEU A 268 -5.19 -25.22 14.94
CA LEU A 268 -4.29 -26.38 14.96
C LEU A 268 -3.92 -26.77 16.40
N LYS A 269 -3.59 -25.78 17.24
CA LYS A 269 -3.35 -26.01 18.67
C LYS A 269 -4.58 -26.61 19.35
N LYS A 270 -5.76 -26.08 19.07
CA LYS A 270 -7.02 -26.52 19.67
C LYS A 270 -7.42 -27.94 19.27
N ARG A 271 -7.26 -28.30 17.98
CA ARG A 271 -7.75 -29.58 17.43
C ARG A 271 -6.74 -30.71 17.53
N TYR A 272 -5.45 -30.38 17.37
CA TYR A 272 -4.38 -31.37 17.26
C TYR A 272 -3.32 -31.24 18.37
N GLY A 273 -3.46 -30.27 19.28
CA GLY A 273 -2.51 -30.06 20.38
C GLY A 273 -1.19 -29.42 19.98
N ILE A 274 -1.02 -29.01 18.71
CA ILE A 274 0.24 -28.49 18.16
C ILE A 274 0.53 -27.09 18.73
N PRO A 275 1.58 -26.89 19.54
CA PRO A 275 1.88 -25.60 20.14
C PRO A 275 2.10 -24.51 19.08
N ARG A 276 1.70 -23.28 19.42
CA ARG A 276 1.96 -22.08 18.62
C ARG A 276 3.14 -21.33 19.25
N LEU A 277 4.19 -21.12 18.48
CA LEU A 277 5.34 -20.32 18.84
C LEU A 277 5.40 -19.09 17.93
N ASP A 278 5.10 -17.91 18.49
CA ASP A 278 5.25 -16.65 17.77
C ASP A 278 6.73 -16.25 17.74
N VAL A 279 7.22 -15.92 16.55
CA VAL A 279 8.60 -15.48 16.30
C VAL A 279 8.63 -14.25 15.40
N ASP A 280 9.75 -13.54 15.44
CA ASP A 280 10.08 -12.48 14.51
C ASP A 280 11.18 -13.00 13.56
N THR A 281 10.88 -13.20 12.29
CA THR A 281 11.86 -13.66 11.29
C THR A 281 12.49 -12.54 10.47
N TRP A 282 12.08 -11.29 10.74
CA TRP A 282 12.77 -10.07 10.34
C TRP A 282 13.54 -9.49 11.54
N GLY A 283 14.71 -8.94 11.29
CA GLY A 283 15.64 -8.47 12.33
C GLY A 283 16.79 -9.46 12.51
N PHE A 284 18.00 -8.93 12.66
CA PHE A 284 19.22 -9.70 12.79
C PHE A 284 19.25 -10.43 14.13
N ASP A 285 18.98 -9.72 15.23
CA ASP A 285 18.93 -10.30 16.58
C ASP A 285 17.65 -11.13 16.81
N TYR A 286 16.51 -10.68 16.28
CA TYR A 286 15.27 -11.45 16.34
C TYR A 286 15.36 -12.80 15.64
N CYS A 287 16.08 -12.89 14.51
CA CYS A 287 16.30 -14.16 13.84
C CYS A 287 17.09 -15.13 14.73
N GLN A 288 18.10 -14.66 15.48
CA GLN A 288 18.80 -15.48 16.46
C GLN A 288 17.86 -15.98 17.56
N GLU A 289 17.03 -15.11 18.12
CA GLU A 289 16.04 -15.45 19.15
C GLU A 289 15.05 -16.50 18.64
N ALA A 290 14.57 -16.37 17.39
CA ALA A 290 13.68 -17.32 16.75
C ALA A 290 14.32 -18.71 16.65
N LEU A 291 15.57 -18.80 16.14
CA LEU A 291 16.29 -20.06 16.02
C LEU A 291 16.57 -20.69 17.40
N ARG A 292 16.92 -19.89 18.41
CA ARG A 292 17.10 -20.36 19.79
C ARG A 292 15.82 -20.96 20.36
N LYS A 293 14.68 -20.28 20.21
CA LYS A 293 13.38 -20.78 20.68
C LYS A 293 12.99 -22.09 20.00
N ILE A 294 13.20 -22.20 18.69
CA ILE A 294 12.93 -23.43 17.93
C ILE A 294 13.87 -24.56 18.40
N GLY A 295 15.17 -24.28 18.56
CA GLY A 295 16.15 -25.24 19.05
C GLY A 295 15.82 -25.75 20.44
N ALA A 296 15.46 -24.85 21.36
CA ALA A 296 15.07 -25.18 22.73
C ALA A 296 13.80 -26.04 22.80
N PHE A 297 12.82 -25.84 21.91
CA PHE A 297 11.63 -26.68 21.86
C PHE A 297 11.96 -28.15 21.57
N PHE A 298 12.95 -28.40 20.72
CA PHE A 298 13.34 -29.75 20.27
C PHE A 298 14.55 -30.34 21.01
N GLY A 299 15.22 -29.57 21.88
CA GLY A 299 16.46 -29.98 22.55
C GLY A 299 17.65 -30.10 21.58
N ILE A 300 17.73 -29.19 20.60
CA ILE A 300 18.79 -29.11 19.58
C ILE A 300 19.44 -27.72 19.56
N GLU A 301 19.60 -27.11 20.74
CA GLU A 301 20.19 -25.79 20.92
C GLU A 301 21.59 -25.68 20.33
N ASP A 302 22.38 -26.75 20.37
CA ASP A 302 23.70 -26.84 19.76
C ASP A 302 23.67 -26.59 18.25
N ARG A 303 22.66 -27.12 17.55
CA ARG A 303 22.46 -26.90 16.11
C ARG A 303 21.97 -25.48 15.82
N ALA A 304 21.10 -24.95 16.65
CA ALA A 304 20.64 -23.56 16.52
C ALA A 304 21.82 -22.59 16.66
N GLU A 305 22.65 -22.74 17.70
CA GLU A 305 23.85 -21.91 17.90
C GLU A 305 24.88 -22.10 16.79
N ALA A 306 25.03 -23.30 16.23
CA ALA A 306 25.92 -23.51 15.09
C ALA A 306 25.48 -22.69 13.86
N VAL A 307 24.18 -22.68 13.54
CA VAL A 307 23.63 -21.84 12.45
C VAL A 307 23.82 -20.37 12.76
N ILE A 308 23.50 -19.94 13.98
CA ILE A 308 23.65 -18.53 14.41
C ILE A 308 25.10 -18.07 14.29
N ALA A 309 26.06 -18.85 14.80
CA ALA A 309 27.48 -18.51 14.75
C ALA A 309 28.00 -18.40 13.32
N GLU A 310 27.59 -19.33 12.44
CA GLU A 310 27.94 -19.29 11.02
C GLU A 310 27.42 -18.03 10.33
N GLU A 311 26.16 -17.64 10.58
CA GLU A 311 25.54 -16.49 9.94
C GLU A 311 26.05 -15.16 10.51
N ILE A 312 26.28 -15.06 11.82
CA ILE A 312 26.94 -13.90 12.45
C ILE A 312 28.31 -13.67 11.81
N ALA A 313 29.12 -14.73 11.67
CA ALA A 313 30.45 -14.61 11.09
C ALA A 313 30.44 -14.08 9.64
N LYS A 314 29.36 -14.31 8.88
CA LYS A 314 29.22 -13.83 7.49
C LYS A 314 28.73 -12.38 7.39
N TYR A 315 27.87 -11.94 8.32
CA TYR A 315 27.03 -10.78 8.09
C TYR A 315 27.18 -9.67 9.15
N GLN A 316 27.74 -9.95 10.33
CA GLN A 316 27.85 -8.96 11.41
C GLN A 316 28.62 -7.70 10.98
N GLU A 317 29.78 -7.85 10.33
CA GLU A 317 30.58 -6.71 9.89
C GLU A 317 29.82 -5.77 8.93
N LYS A 318 28.99 -6.35 8.05
CA LYS A 318 28.13 -5.58 7.14
C LYS A 318 27.01 -4.87 7.89
N MET A 319 26.39 -5.54 8.87
CA MET A 319 25.38 -4.92 9.73
C MET A 319 25.96 -3.75 10.50
N ASP A 320 27.12 -3.92 11.12
CA ASP A 320 27.81 -2.87 11.88
C ASP A 320 28.13 -1.66 11.00
N TRP A 321 28.60 -1.91 9.76
CA TRP A 321 28.86 -0.86 8.78
C TRP A 321 27.60 -0.04 8.46
N TYR A 322 26.45 -0.70 8.26
CA TYR A 322 25.19 -0.01 8.01
C TYR A 322 24.67 0.70 9.26
N LYS A 323 24.76 0.08 10.43
CA LYS A 323 24.37 0.67 11.71
C LYS A 323 25.08 1.98 11.98
N GLU A 324 26.40 2.03 11.76
CA GLU A 324 27.20 3.26 11.89
C GLU A 324 26.63 4.42 11.06
N ARG A 325 26.11 4.12 9.86
CA ARG A 325 25.63 5.13 8.89
C ARG A 325 24.14 5.43 9.00
N LEU A 326 23.35 4.49 9.52
CA LEU A 326 21.91 4.62 9.67
C LEU A 326 21.48 5.07 11.07
N SER A 327 22.39 5.02 12.05
CA SER A 327 22.10 5.43 13.42
C SER A 327 21.55 6.86 13.48
N GLY A 328 20.44 7.03 14.19
CA GLY A 328 19.72 8.29 14.35
C GLY A 328 18.81 8.68 13.17
N LYS A 329 18.78 7.92 12.08
CA LYS A 329 17.86 8.19 10.95
C LYS A 329 16.43 7.89 11.33
N LYS A 330 15.53 8.80 10.98
CA LYS A 330 14.08 8.73 11.27
C LYS A 330 13.34 7.98 10.17
N VAL A 331 12.49 7.05 10.57
CA VAL A 331 11.81 6.13 9.68
C VAL A 331 10.30 6.16 9.90
N CYS A 332 9.52 6.19 8.82
CA CYS A 332 8.09 5.89 8.85
C CYS A 332 7.81 4.47 8.34
N ILE A 333 6.87 3.74 8.95
CA ILE A 333 6.43 2.43 8.48
C ILE A 333 4.92 2.44 8.24
N TRP A 334 4.49 2.50 6.98
CA TRP A 334 3.08 2.59 6.59
C TRP A 334 2.72 1.41 5.70
N THR A 335 2.26 0.33 6.33
CA THR A 335 2.04 -0.98 5.67
C THR A 335 0.73 -1.64 6.12
N GLY A 336 0.64 -2.97 6.02
CA GLY A 336 -0.56 -3.71 6.43
C GLY A 336 -0.84 -3.64 7.94
N GLY A 337 0.17 -3.91 8.75
CA GLY A 337 0.07 -3.97 10.22
C GLY A 337 1.25 -4.69 10.84
N PRO A 338 1.43 -6.01 10.63
CA PRO A 338 2.43 -6.80 11.36
C PRO A 338 3.87 -6.31 11.27
N ARG A 339 4.26 -5.81 10.09
CA ARG A 339 5.61 -5.30 9.86
C ARG A 339 5.95 -4.09 10.72
N LEU A 340 4.96 -3.38 11.26
CA LEU A 340 5.21 -2.32 12.24
C LEU A 340 5.84 -2.89 13.51
N TRP A 341 5.20 -3.89 14.14
CA TRP A 341 5.72 -4.46 15.39
C TRP A 341 6.91 -5.40 15.16
N HIS A 342 7.02 -6.04 14.00
CA HIS A 342 8.23 -6.80 13.63
C HIS A 342 9.46 -5.89 13.44
N TRP A 343 9.30 -4.71 12.84
CA TRP A 343 10.45 -3.88 12.45
C TRP A 343 10.78 -2.75 13.40
N THR A 344 9.81 -2.20 14.16
CA THR A 344 10.05 -0.98 14.95
C THR A 344 11.27 -1.09 15.85
N LYS A 345 11.39 -2.20 16.57
CA LYS A 345 12.49 -2.43 17.51
C LYS A 345 13.71 -3.07 16.86
N ALA A 346 13.52 -3.87 15.80
CA ALA A 346 14.64 -4.42 15.02
C ALA A 346 15.45 -3.31 14.33
N LEU A 347 14.79 -2.33 13.70
CA LEU A 347 15.48 -1.19 13.09
C LEU A 347 16.21 -0.32 14.12
N GLU A 348 15.68 -0.22 15.33
CA GLU A 348 16.33 0.47 16.44
C GLU A 348 17.55 -0.29 16.96
N ASP A 349 17.39 -1.57 17.30
CA ASP A 349 18.44 -2.36 17.94
C ASP A 349 19.54 -2.72 16.94
N ASP A 350 19.18 -3.15 15.73
CA ASP A 350 20.15 -3.64 14.74
C ASP A 350 20.80 -2.51 13.93
N LEU A 351 20.11 -1.38 13.71
CA LEU A 351 20.56 -0.29 12.83
C LEU A 351 20.61 1.09 13.49
N GLY A 352 20.19 1.23 14.74
CA GLY A 352 20.19 2.51 15.47
C GLY A 352 19.17 3.52 14.94
N MET A 353 18.21 3.10 14.10
CA MET A 353 17.22 3.99 13.49
C MET A 353 16.07 4.30 14.46
N GLN A 354 15.38 5.41 14.23
CA GLN A 354 14.25 5.85 15.05
C GLN A 354 12.95 5.74 14.26
N VAL A 355 12.05 4.85 14.68
CA VAL A 355 10.74 4.73 14.03
C VAL A 355 9.77 5.76 14.61
N VAL A 356 9.51 6.81 13.85
CA VAL A 356 8.83 8.03 14.32
C VAL A 356 7.35 8.11 13.94
N SER A 357 6.91 7.32 12.94
CA SER A 357 5.50 7.15 12.62
C SER A 357 5.22 5.77 12.05
N MET A 358 4.09 5.21 12.45
CA MET A 358 3.63 3.90 12.02
C MET A 358 2.14 3.94 11.69
N SER A 359 1.78 3.43 10.52
CA SER A 359 0.40 3.35 10.06
C SER A 359 0.05 1.94 9.59
N SER A 360 -1.06 1.43 10.09
CA SER A 360 -1.58 0.10 9.77
C SER A 360 -2.86 0.23 8.95
N LYS A 361 -2.87 -0.38 7.75
CA LYS A 361 -4.09 -0.50 6.94
C LYS A 361 -5.19 -1.28 7.67
N PHE A 362 -4.86 -2.40 8.31
CA PHE A 362 -5.86 -3.38 8.75
C PHE A 362 -5.48 -4.14 10.03
N GLY A 363 -4.56 -3.61 10.82
CA GLY A 363 -4.21 -4.16 12.13
C GLY A 363 -5.44 -4.21 13.03
N HIS A 364 -5.44 -5.16 13.95
CA HIS A 364 -6.40 -5.21 15.04
C HIS A 364 -5.78 -4.57 16.28
N GLN A 365 -6.57 -4.41 17.34
CA GLN A 365 -6.09 -3.92 18.62
C GLN A 365 -4.89 -4.72 19.15
N GLU A 366 -4.87 -6.05 18.95
CA GLU A 366 -3.70 -6.90 19.28
C GLU A 366 -2.40 -6.45 18.57
N ASP A 367 -2.49 -6.00 17.31
CA ASP A 367 -1.33 -5.49 16.59
C ASP A 367 -0.86 -4.13 17.15
N PHE A 368 -1.81 -3.30 17.59
CA PHE A 368 -1.51 -2.03 18.26
C PHE A 368 -0.89 -2.24 19.65
N GLU A 369 -1.34 -3.23 20.41
CA GLU A 369 -0.72 -3.61 21.69
C GLU A 369 0.76 -4.00 21.47
N LYS A 370 1.02 -4.85 20.47
CA LYS A 370 2.39 -5.29 20.12
C LYS A 370 3.29 -4.13 19.68
N VAL A 371 2.80 -3.28 18.78
CA VAL A 371 3.62 -2.18 18.24
C VAL A 371 3.85 -1.09 19.27
N ILE A 372 2.86 -0.75 20.10
CA ILE A 372 3.02 0.28 21.14
C ILE A 372 3.93 -0.23 22.26
N ALA A 373 3.89 -1.52 22.60
CA ALA A 373 4.82 -2.12 23.56
C ALA A 373 6.27 -2.06 23.09
N ARG A 374 6.51 -2.22 21.78
CA ARG A 374 7.85 -2.22 21.17
C ARG A 374 8.35 -0.83 20.72
N GLY A 375 7.43 0.09 20.45
CA GLY A 375 7.72 1.39 19.85
C GLY A 375 8.06 2.48 20.85
N GLN A 376 8.72 3.53 20.35
CA GLN A 376 9.27 4.61 21.16
C GLN A 376 8.20 5.61 21.63
N GLU A 377 8.52 6.34 22.70
CA GLU A 377 7.80 7.56 23.09
C GLU A 377 7.99 8.64 22.00
N GLY A 378 6.98 9.47 21.78
CA GLY A 378 6.93 10.48 20.71
C GLY A 378 6.52 9.93 19.34
N THR A 379 6.49 8.60 19.15
CA THR A 379 6.05 7.97 17.90
C THR A 379 4.53 8.13 17.70
N ILE A 380 4.13 8.37 16.45
CA ILE A 380 2.73 8.46 16.04
C ILE A 380 2.25 7.10 15.51
N TYR A 381 1.20 6.53 16.12
CA TYR A 381 0.58 5.25 15.76
C TYR A 381 -0.80 5.49 15.15
N ILE A 382 -1.02 5.02 13.93
CA ILE A 382 -2.20 5.36 13.12
C ILE A 382 -2.89 4.09 12.64
N ASP A 383 -4.16 3.90 13.01
CA ASP A 383 -5.04 2.92 12.36
C ASP A 383 -5.71 3.53 11.12
N ASP A 384 -5.79 2.73 10.05
CA ASP A 384 -6.47 3.08 8.79
C ASP A 384 -6.07 4.46 8.26
N GLY A 385 -4.76 4.71 8.21
CA GLY A 385 -4.22 6.00 7.79
C GLY A 385 -4.65 6.38 6.37
N ASN A 386 -4.94 7.66 6.18
CA ASN A 386 -5.36 8.22 4.90
C ASN A 386 -4.34 9.20 4.32
N GLU A 387 -4.49 9.53 3.03
CA GLU A 387 -3.45 10.26 2.28
C GLU A 387 -3.18 11.67 2.83
N LEU A 388 -4.19 12.38 3.33
CA LEU A 388 -3.99 13.72 3.92
C LEU A 388 -3.30 13.66 5.28
N GLU A 389 -3.65 12.68 6.11
CA GLU A 389 -2.96 12.43 7.38
C GLU A 389 -1.48 12.15 7.16
N PHE A 390 -1.15 11.40 6.10
CA PHE A 390 0.25 11.14 5.75
C PHE A 390 1.02 12.43 5.46
N PHE A 391 0.45 13.39 4.73
CA PHE A 391 1.11 14.67 4.49
C PHE A 391 1.32 15.46 5.78
N GLU A 392 0.29 15.58 6.61
CA GLU A 392 0.38 16.31 7.88
C GLU A 392 1.42 15.68 8.82
N VAL A 393 1.44 14.35 8.91
CA VAL A 393 2.43 13.61 9.70
C VAL A 393 3.84 13.87 9.17
N LEU A 394 4.08 13.84 7.85
CA LEU A 394 5.41 14.13 7.29
C LEU A 394 5.90 15.53 7.64
N GLU A 395 5.00 16.52 7.65
CA GLU A 395 5.31 17.89 8.07
C GLU A 395 5.69 17.96 9.56
N MET A 396 4.97 17.21 10.41
CA MET A 396 5.21 17.16 11.86
C MET A 396 6.57 16.53 12.21
N ILE A 397 6.91 15.39 11.62
CA ILE A 397 8.06 14.57 12.06
C ILE A 397 9.29 14.62 11.16
N ARG A 398 9.14 15.02 9.89
CA ARG A 398 10.22 15.11 8.88
C ARG A 398 11.15 13.88 8.89
N PRO A 399 10.68 12.70 8.48
CA PRO A 399 11.49 11.48 8.46
C PRO A 399 12.60 11.55 7.39
N ASP A 400 13.59 10.65 7.49
CA ASP A 400 14.64 10.48 6.48
C ASP A 400 14.23 9.46 5.40
N VAL A 401 13.33 8.52 5.70
CA VAL A 401 12.82 7.50 4.77
C VAL A 401 11.44 6.97 5.16
N VAL A 402 10.65 6.54 4.18
CA VAL A 402 9.34 5.88 4.38
C VAL A 402 9.36 4.45 3.86
N LEU A 403 8.98 3.49 4.69
CA LEU A 403 8.72 2.10 4.30
C LEU A 403 7.23 1.95 4.01
N THR A 404 6.86 1.92 2.72
CA THR A 404 5.44 1.89 2.30
C THR A 404 5.26 1.23 0.93
N GLY A 405 4.04 1.19 0.39
CA GLY A 405 3.76 0.67 -0.95
C GLY A 405 4.30 1.60 -2.05
N PRO A 406 4.52 1.09 -3.28
CA PRO A 406 5.14 1.87 -4.36
C PRO A 406 4.33 3.10 -4.79
N ARG A 407 2.99 3.05 -4.65
CA ARG A 407 2.10 4.20 -4.95
C ARG A 407 2.39 5.38 -4.02
N VAL A 408 2.36 5.14 -2.70
CA VAL A 408 2.69 6.16 -1.69
C VAL A 408 4.17 6.55 -1.78
N GLY A 409 5.06 5.60 -2.07
CA GLY A 409 6.46 5.88 -2.34
C GLY A 409 6.69 6.86 -3.50
N ALA A 410 5.90 6.75 -4.57
CA ALA A 410 5.94 7.69 -5.69
C ALA A 410 5.40 9.08 -5.32
N LEU A 411 4.43 9.15 -4.40
CA LEU A 411 3.88 10.39 -3.86
C LEU A 411 4.92 11.13 -3.02
N VAL A 412 5.46 10.49 -1.98
CA VAL A 412 6.41 11.13 -1.04
C VAL A 412 7.74 11.49 -1.71
N LYS A 413 8.10 10.82 -2.81
CA LYS A 413 9.25 11.21 -3.65
C LYS A 413 9.14 12.66 -4.15
N LYS A 414 7.93 13.18 -4.36
CA LYS A 414 7.71 14.58 -4.76
C LYS A 414 8.03 15.58 -3.64
N LEU A 415 8.12 15.11 -2.41
CA LEU A 415 8.58 15.87 -1.24
C LEU A 415 10.08 15.67 -0.99
N HIS A 416 10.82 15.11 -1.95
CA HIS A 416 12.23 14.72 -1.84
C HIS A 416 12.51 13.72 -0.71
N LEU A 417 11.50 12.91 -0.37
CA LEU A 417 11.61 11.87 0.64
C LEU A 417 11.80 10.51 -0.03
N PRO A 418 12.93 9.82 0.19
CA PRO A 418 13.12 8.49 -0.35
C PRO A 418 12.18 7.47 0.32
N TYR A 419 11.92 6.36 -0.38
CA TYR A 419 11.10 5.28 0.14
C TYR A 419 11.74 3.92 -0.12
N VAL A 420 11.46 2.97 0.77
CA VAL A 420 11.70 1.54 0.54
C VAL A 420 10.35 0.84 0.46
N ASN A 421 10.16 -0.11 -0.47
CA ASN A 421 8.90 -0.82 -0.61
C ASN A 421 8.67 -1.75 0.59
N GLY A 422 7.90 -1.30 1.57
CA GLY A 422 7.60 -2.01 2.81
C GLY A 422 6.67 -3.21 2.63
N HIS A 423 6.17 -3.48 1.42
CA HIS A 423 5.33 -4.64 1.10
C HIS A 423 6.07 -5.68 0.24
N GLY A 424 6.61 -5.27 -0.89
CA GLY A 424 7.24 -6.15 -1.88
C GLY A 424 8.76 -6.06 -1.95
N TYR A 425 9.39 -5.27 -1.07
CA TYR A 425 10.83 -4.99 -0.99
C TYR A 425 11.39 -4.26 -2.22
N HIS A 426 12.56 -3.64 -2.08
CA HIS A 426 13.34 -3.21 -3.24
C HIS A 426 14.12 -4.41 -3.77
N ASN A 427 15.17 -4.82 -3.06
CA ASN A 427 16.05 -5.93 -3.39
C ASN A 427 16.12 -6.89 -2.20
N GLY A 428 15.05 -7.68 -2.02
CA GLY A 428 14.95 -8.70 -0.97
C GLY A 428 15.80 -9.94 -1.26
N PRO A 429 15.59 -11.05 -0.52
CA PRO A 429 14.67 -11.19 0.61
C PRO A 429 15.08 -10.30 1.80
N TYR A 430 14.17 -10.05 2.73
CA TYR A 430 14.43 -9.25 3.94
C TYR A 430 14.36 -10.07 5.24
N MET A 431 13.83 -11.30 5.23
CA MET A 431 13.90 -12.20 6.38
C MET A 431 15.30 -12.81 6.56
N GLY A 432 15.62 -13.19 7.81
CA GLY A 432 16.87 -13.84 8.18
C GLY A 432 18.08 -12.89 8.24
N PHE A 433 19.26 -13.47 8.50
CA PHE A 433 20.51 -12.72 8.68
C PHE A 433 20.91 -11.95 7.42
N GLU A 434 20.95 -12.64 6.28
CA GLU A 434 21.22 -12.01 4.98
C GLU A 434 20.16 -10.97 4.63
N GLY A 435 18.90 -11.26 4.91
CA GLY A 435 17.79 -10.35 4.61
C GLY A 435 17.83 -9.05 5.41
N ALA A 436 18.26 -9.10 6.68
CA ALA A 436 18.48 -7.90 7.48
C ALA A 436 19.56 -7.00 6.85
N VAL A 437 20.66 -7.57 6.34
CA VAL A 437 21.69 -6.83 5.59
C VAL A 437 21.12 -6.25 4.30
N ASN A 438 20.30 -6.99 3.57
CA ASN A 438 19.65 -6.52 2.35
C ASN A 438 18.73 -5.31 2.60
N MET A 439 17.95 -5.35 3.68
CA MET A 439 17.12 -4.23 4.11
C MET A 439 17.98 -3.03 4.47
N ALA A 440 19.04 -3.23 5.27
CA ALA A 440 19.96 -2.17 5.67
C ALA A 440 20.62 -1.49 4.47
N ARG A 441 21.06 -2.27 3.47
CA ARG A 441 21.58 -1.77 2.19
C ARG A 441 20.57 -0.91 1.45
N ASP A 442 19.34 -1.38 1.31
CA ASP A 442 18.31 -0.65 0.55
C ASP A 442 17.91 0.65 1.27
N LEU A 443 17.84 0.65 2.60
CA LEU A 443 17.63 1.86 3.42
C LEU A 443 18.77 2.86 3.24
N TYR A 444 20.02 2.39 3.33
CA TYR A 444 21.21 3.20 3.13
C TYR A 444 21.21 3.85 1.74
N ASN A 445 21.04 3.07 0.68
CA ASN A 445 21.06 3.59 -0.69
C ASN A 445 19.90 4.56 -0.96
N ALA A 446 18.74 4.34 -0.34
CA ALA A 446 17.59 5.22 -0.48
C ALA A 446 17.87 6.60 0.18
N ILE A 447 18.39 6.60 1.41
CA ILE A 447 18.68 7.81 2.18
C ILE A 447 19.85 8.60 1.57
N TYR A 448 20.93 7.92 1.19
CA TYR A 448 22.16 8.55 0.69
C TYR A 448 22.19 8.73 -0.84
N SER A 449 21.02 8.70 -1.48
CA SER A 449 20.92 8.92 -2.93
C SER A 449 21.25 10.38 -3.29
N PRO A 450 22.22 10.63 -4.21
CA PRO A 450 22.53 11.98 -4.67
C PRO A 450 21.34 12.70 -5.32
N LEU A 451 20.37 11.93 -5.86
CA LEU A 451 19.20 12.49 -6.53
C LEU A 451 18.33 13.34 -5.59
N MET A 452 18.27 13.01 -4.29
CA MET A 452 17.50 13.79 -3.33
C MET A 452 18.13 15.17 -3.11
N GLN A 453 19.46 15.25 -3.11
CA GLN A 453 20.19 16.51 -2.99
C GLN A 453 20.07 17.34 -4.28
N LEU A 454 20.20 16.69 -5.44
CA LEU A 454 20.06 17.36 -6.74
C LEU A 454 18.66 17.94 -6.97
N ALA A 455 17.61 17.23 -6.52
CA ALA A 455 16.24 17.69 -6.64
C ALA A 455 15.93 18.95 -5.79
N ALA A 456 16.70 19.20 -4.74
CA ALA A 456 16.55 20.38 -3.89
C ALA A 456 17.16 21.66 -4.49
N ILE A 457 17.95 21.54 -5.57
CA ILE A 457 18.61 22.69 -6.22
C ILE A 457 17.66 23.34 -7.21
N ASP A 458 17.37 24.63 -7.02
CA ASP A 458 16.75 25.45 -8.05
C ASP A 458 17.83 26.07 -8.94
N VAL A 459 17.98 25.55 -10.16
CA VAL A 459 18.98 26.05 -11.13
C VAL A 459 18.78 27.52 -11.52
N ARG A 460 17.63 28.13 -11.18
CA ARG A 460 17.37 29.56 -11.39
C ARG A 460 18.06 30.43 -10.35
N ASP A 461 18.42 29.89 -9.18
CA ASP A 461 19.09 30.65 -8.13
C ASP A 461 20.49 31.12 -8.55
N ASP A 462 21.12 30.42 -9.51
CA ASP A 462 22.41 30.76 -10.12
C ASP A 462 22.28 31.62 -11.41
N ALA A 463 21.06 31.90 -11.88
CA ALA A 463 20.85 32.75 -13.05
C ALA A 463 21.07 34.24 -12.70
N PRO A 464 21.70 35.05 -13.58
CA PRO A 464 21.85 36.48 -13.32
C PRO A 464 20.48 37.12 -13.11
N LYS A 465 20.22 37.60 -11.89
CA LYS A 465 19.02 38.35 -11.56
C LYS A 465 18.92 39.53 -12.54
N ALA A 466 17.82 39.58 -13.29
CA ALA A 466 17.55 40.67 -14.22
C ALA A 466 17.66 42.02 -13.47
N PRO A 467 18.23 43.08 -14.08
CA PRO A 467 18.44 44.34 -13.40
C PRO A 467 17.10 44.92 -12.90
N ALA A 468 17.10 45.37 -11.65
CA ALA A 468 15.95 45.99 -11.01
C ALA A 468 15.45 47.17 -11.86
N LYS A 469 14.19 47.09 -12.31
CA LYS A 469 13.50 48.16 -13.05
C LYS A 469 12.82 49.11 -12.05
N THR A 470 12.74 50.38 -12.42
CA THR A 470 12.31 51.54 -11.62
C THR A 470 10.98 51.36 -10.87
N LYS A 471 10.85 51.99 -9.68
CA LYS A 471 9.75 51.84 -8.70
C LYS A 471 8.31 52.02 -9.23
N GLU A 472 8.07 52.80 -10.28
CA GLU A 472 6.73 52.93 -10.89
C GLU A 472 6.36 51.71 -11.77
N ILE A 473 7.36 51.08 -12.40
CA ILE A 473 7.18 49.85 -13.19
C ILE A 473 7.06 48.63 -12.26
N GLU A 474 7.74 48.63 -11.11
CA GLU A 474 7.62 47.60 -10.07
C GLU A 474 6.19 47.46 -9.55
N HIS A 475 5.53 48.56 -9.20
CA HIS A 475 4.22 48.48 -8.56
C HIS A 475 3.11 48.03 -9.52
N LEU A 476 3.20 48.38 -10.81
CA LEU A 476 2.26 47.88 -11.82
C LEU A 476 2.53 46.40 -12.18
N ASN A 477 3.81 46.01 -12.27
CA ASN A 477 4.19 44.61 -12.52
C ASN A 477 3.86 43.68 -11.35
N GLU A 478 3.96 44.15 -10.11
CA GLU A 478 3.58 43.38 -8.92
C GLU A 478 2.07 43.09 -8.92
N LYS A 479 1.24 44.09 -9.24
CA LYS A 479 -0.21 43.91 -9.37
C LYS A 479 -0.58 42.91 -10.46
N VAL A 480 0.08 42.99 -11.62
CA VAL A 480 -0.09 42.03 -12.72
C VAL A 480 0.33 40.63 -12.29
N THR A 481 1.51 40.50 -11.67
CA THR A 481 2.05 39.22 -11.21
C THR A 481 1.12 38.56 -10.20
N ASN A 482 0.64 39.31 -9.20
CA ASN A 482 -0.27 38.79 -8.18
C ASN A 482 -1.56 38.21 -8.77
N ILE A 483 -2.16 38.90 -9.74
CA ILE A 483 -3.38 38.42 -10.41
C ILE A 483 -3.05 37.22 -11.32
N THR A 484 -1.95 37.27 -12.08
CA THR A 484 -1.52 36.15 -12.94
C THR A 484 -1.27 34.89 -12.11
N THR A 485 -0.50 34.97 -11.03
CA THR A 485 -0.22 33.85 -10.12
C THR A 485 -1.51 33.30 -9.52
N TYR A 486 -2.40 34.17 -9.04
CA TYR A 486 -3.70 33.73 -8.50
C TYR A 486 -4.48 32.91 -9.53
N ILE A 487 -4.56 33.37 -10.79
CA ILE A 487 -5.27 32.66 -11.86
C ILE A 487 -4.59 31.33 -12.15
N GLN A 488 -3.26 31.28 -12.25
CA GLN A 488 -2.54 30.03 -12.53
C GLN A 488 -2.74 28.96 -11.45
N GLU A 489 -2.85 29.38 -10.19
CA GLU A 489 -3.03 28.46 -9.05
C GLU A 489 -4.48 28.03 -8.83
N ARG A 490 -5.46 28.89 -9.15
CA ARG A 490 -6.84 28.74 -8.66
C ARG A 490 -7.90 28.66 -9.75
N CYS A 491 -7.58 29.05 -10.98
CA CYS A 491 -8.48 28.92 -12.10
C CYS A 491 -8.06 27.70 -12.92
N LEU A 492 -9.00 26.99 -13.56
CA LEU A 492 -8.68 25.91 -14.50
C LEU A 492 -9.06 26.26 -15.94
N TRP A 493 -9.89 27.28 -16.13
CA TRP A 493 -10.40 27.73 -17.42
C TRP A 493 -9.29 28.21 -18.37
N GLN A 494 -8.07 28.48 -17.88
CA GLN A 494 -6.91 28.80 -18.73
C GLN A 494 -6.22 27.57 -19.35
N PHE A 495 -6.64 26.33 -19.03
CA PHE A 495 -5.98 25.08 -19.45
C PHE A 495 -6.82 24.20 -20.38
N HIS A 496 -7.50 24.81 -21.37
CA HIS A 496 -8.23 24.06 -22.41
C HIS A 496 -7.32 23.18 -23.29
N SER A 497 -7.88 22.24 -24.05
CA SER A 497 -7.07 21.23 -24.75
C SER A 497 -6.31 21.76 -25.98
N ARG A 498 -6.73 22.91 -26.55
CA ARG A 498 -6.16 23.48 -27.78
C ARG A 498 -5.70 24.91 -27.59
N ALA A 499 -4.70 25.34 -28.36
CA ALA A 499 -4.16 26.70 -28.29
C ALA A 499 -5.24 27.77 -28.56
N TRP A 500 -6.05 27.60 -29.61
CA TRP A 500 -7.11 28.56 -29.96
C TRP A 500 -8.22 28.63 -28.90
N ASP A 501 -8.58 27.49 -28.30
CA ASP A 501 -9.62 27.40 -27.26
C ASP A 501 -9.14 28.03 -25.95
N ARG A 502 -7.86 27.82 -25.58
CA ARG A 502 -7.22 28.56 -24.47
C ARG A 502 -7.23 30.05 -24.71
N GLU A 503 -6.88 30.48 -25.92
CA GLU A 503 -6.81 31.90 -26.26
C GLU A 503 -8.19 32.56 -26.22
N GLU A 504 -9.20 31.92 -26.81
CA GLU A 504 -10.59 32.39 -26.77
C GLU A 504 -11.09 32.52 -25.33
N ASN A 505 -10.87 31.50 -24.50
CA ASN A 505 -11.36 31.51 -23.13
C ASN A 505 -10.62 32.52 -22.23
N ILE A 506 -9.29 32.62 -22.34
CA ILE A 506 -8.49 33.63 -21.62
C ILE A 506 -8.95 35.04 -22.02
N ASN A 507 -9.09 35.31 -23.31
CA ASN A 507 -9.53 36.61 -23.80
C ASN A 507 -10.95 36.93 -23.32
N GLY A 508 -11.84 35.95 -23.37
CA GLY A 508 -13.23 36.05 -22.93
C GLY A 508 -13.37 36.37 -21.45
N VAL A 509 -12.81 35.53 -20.59
CA VAL A 509 -12.92 35.67 -19.13
C VAL A 509 -12.27 36.97 -18.65
N ILE A 510 -11.06 37.30 -19.14
CA ILE A 510 -10.36 38.51 -18.72
C ILE A 510 -11.11 39.78 -19.17
N LYS A 511 -11.68 39.78 -20.39
CA LYS A 511 -12.51 40.90 -20.86
C LYS A 511 -13.73 41.12 -19.96
N LYS A 512 -14.48 40.05 -19.64
CA LYS A 512 -15.66 40.14 -18.75
C LYS A 512 -15.26 40.56 -17.33
N ALA A 513 -14.10 40.11 -16.84
CA ALA A 513 -13.57 40.53 -15.55
C ALA A 513 -13.23 42.04 -15.54
N ALA A 514 -12.67 42.57 -16.62
CA ALA A 514 -12.38 44.00 -16.77
C ALA A 514 -13.65 44.85 -16.80
N GLU A 515 -14.69 44.41 -17.51
CA GLU A 515 -16.01 45.05 -17.53
C GLU A 515 -16.61 45.10 -16.11
N LEU A 516 -16.61 43.97 -15.40
CA LEU A 516 -17.13 43.84 -14.03
C LEU A 516 -16.37 44.69 -13.00
N LEU A 517 -15.05 44.74 -13.08
CA LEU A 517 -14.22 45.55 -12.17
C LEU A 517 -14.33 47.05 -12.47
N SER A 518 -14.52 47.43 -13.74
CA SER A 518 -14.70 48.83 -14.16
C SER A 518 -16.13 49.36 -13.92
N GLY A 519 -17.04 48.53 -13.41
CA GLY A 519 -18.45 48.86 -13.23
C GLY A 519 -19.19 49.07 -14.57
N GLU A 520 -18.68 48.49 -15.65
CA GLU A 520 -19.31 48.53 -16.97
C GLU A 520 -20.37 47.41 -17.08
N ARG A 521 -21.43 47.65 -17.86
CA ARG A 521 -22.45 46.64 -18.10
C ARG A 521 -21.90 45.58 -19.06
N SER A 522 -21.65 44.38 -18.55
CA SER A 522 -21.29 43.23 -19.39
C SER A 522 -22.47 42.79 -20.25
N VAL A 523 -22.28 42.74 -21.55
CA VAL A 523 -23.25 42.23 -22.54
C VAL A 523 -23.12 40.70 -22.64
N GLN A 524 -24.23 39.95 -22.65
CA GLN A 524 -24.27 38.48 -22.67
C GLN A 524 -25.17 37.97 -23.80
N GLU A 525 -24.73 38.15 -25.05
CA GLU A 525 -25.54 37.84 -26.24
C GLU A 525 -25.47 36.35 -26.61
N THR A 526 -24.31 35.71 -26.43
CA THR A 526 -24.09 34.30 -26.80
C THR A 526 -23.98 33.37 -25.58
N LEU A 527 -24.06 32.05 -25.81
CA LEU A 527 -23.78 31.06 -24.77
C LEU A 527 -22.32 31.15 -24.28
N THR A 528 -21.40 31.41 -25.20
CA THR A 528 -19.97 31.64 -24.91
C THR A 528 -19.78 32.88 -24.02
N ASP A 529 -20.48 33.99 -24.29
CA ASP A 529 -20.43 35.18 -23.43
C ASP A 529 -20.93 34.90 -22.00
N LYS A 530 -21.97 34.06 -21.87
CA LYS A 530 -22.51 33.66 -20.56
C LYS A 530 -21.52 32.80 -19.78
N LEU A 531 -20.82 31.89 -20.46
CA LEU A 531 -19.76 31.07 -19.86
C LEU A 531 -18.62 31.96 -19.35
N HIS A 532 -18.06 32.81 -20.22
CA HIS A 532 -17.00 33.75 -19.83
C HIS A 532 -17.40 34.66 -18.68
N TYR A 533 -18.67 35.11 -18.66
CA TYR A 533 -19.19 35.94 -17.57
C TYR A 533 -19.27 35.18 -16.24
N ALA A 534 -19.64 33.90 -16.25
CA ALA A 534 -19.73 33.09 -15.04
C ALA A 534 -18.36 32.93 -14.36
N ASP A 535 -17.34 32.56 -15.14
CA ASP A 535 -15.95 32.45 -14.64
C ASP A 535 -15.40 33.80 -14.19
N ALA A 536 -15.65 34.86 -14.96
CA ALA A 536 -15.25 36.21 -14.60
C ALA A 536 -15.88 36.70 -13.29
N LYS A 537 -17.15 36.34 -13.03
CA LYS A 537 -17.84 36.72 -11.79
C LYS A 537 -17.20 36.07 -10.57
N ILE A 538 -16.83 34.79 -10.67
CA ILE A 538 -16.13 34.06 -9.61
C ILE A 538 -14.74 34.67 -9.41
N LEU A 539 -13.98 34.87 -10.49
CA LEU A 539 -12.66 35.49 -10.46
C LEU A 539 -12.70 36.86 -9.79
N VAL A 540 -13.60 37.76 -10.21
CA VAL A 540 -13.70 39.12 -9.64
C VAL A 540 -14.09 39.08 -8.17
N SER A 541 -14.98 38.17 -7.76
CA SER A 541 -15.33 37.99 -6.35
C SER A 541 -14.11 37.61 -5.51
N GLU A 542 -13.33 36.66 -6.00
CA GLU A 542 -12.10 36.19 -5.36
C GLU A 542 -11.00 37.25 -5.32
N LEU A 543 -10.74 37.95 -6.43
CA LEU A 543 -9.76 39.02 -6.48
C LEU A 543 -10.13 40.14 -5.51
N LYS A 544 -11.41 40.52 -5.40
CA LYS A 544 -11.87 41.53 -4.42
C LYS A 544 -11.71 41.08 -2.96
N ARG A 545 -11.70 39.77 -2.70
CA ARG A 545 -11.51 39.19 -1.36
C ARG A 545 -10.03 39.10 -1.00
N ASN A 546 -9.20 38.62 -1.92
CA ASN A 546 -7.81 38.25 -1.66
C ASN A 546 -6.82 39.39 -1.99
N LEU A 547 -7.21 40.33 -2.86
CA LEU A 547 -6.38 41.48 -3.30
C LEU A 547 -7.15 42.80 -3.09
N PRO A 548 -7.24 43.32 -1.85
CA PRO A 548 -8.08 44.47 -1.52
C PRO A 548 -7.81 45.73 -2.35
N TRP A 549 -6.55 45.95 -2.74
CA TRP A 549 -6.11 47.08 -3.56
C TRP A 549 -6.77 47.13 -4.95
N ILE A 550 -7.37 46.03 -5.43
CA ILE A 550 -8.05 46.01 -6.73
C ILE A 550 -9.28 46.95 -6.75
N LYS A 551 -9.83 47.28 -5.57
CA LYS A 551 -10.96 48.21 -5.42
C LYS A 551 -10.55 49.68 -5.55
N GLU A 552 -9.25 49.96 -5.45
CA GLU A 552 -8.68 51.31 -5.51
C GLU A 552 -8.28 51.72 -6.92
N LEU A 553 -8.31 50.78 -7.87
CA LEU A 553 -7.97 51.04 -9.26
C LEU A 553 -9.08 51.80 -9.99
N ASP A 554 -8.71 52.81 -10.76
CA ASP A 554 -9.62 53.43 -11.72
C ASP A 554 -9.85 52.52 -12.95
N LYS A 555 -10.82 52.90 -13.80
CA LYS A 555 -11.19 52.11 -14.99
C LYS A 555 -10.03 51.91 -15.97
N ALA A 556 -9.17 52.91 -16.15
CA ALA A 556 -8.04 52.82 -17.07
C ALA A 556 -6.96 51.89 -16.51
N GLN A 557 -6.71 51.95 -15.20
CA GLN A 557 -5.80 51.07 -14.49
C GLN A 557 -6.29 49.62 -14.50
N VAL A 558 -7.58 49.36 -14.25
CA VAL A 558 -8.16 48.00 -14.34
C VAL A 558 -7.93 47.40 -15.71
N LYS A 559 -8.25 48.15 -16.78
CA LYS A 559 -8.08 47.67 -18.16
C LYS A 559 -6.61 47.41 -18.48
N SER A 560 -5.71 48.31 -18.08
CA SER A 560 -4.28 48.14 -18.31
C SER A 560 -3.71 46.92 -17.58
N VAL A 561 -4.04 46.74 -16.29
CA VAL A 561 -3.55 45.61 -15.49
C VAL A 561 -4.06 44.29 -16.06
N LEU A 562 -5.35 44.20 -16.35
CA LEU A 562 -5.92 42.95 -16.87
C LEU A 562 -5.47 42.62 -18.30
N GLU A 563 -5.20 43.63 -19.13
CA GLU A 563 -4.56 43.38 -20.43
C GLU A 563 -3.16 42.78 -20.26
N SER A 564 -2.35 43.30 -19.33
CA SER A 564 -1.04 42.71 -19.02
C SER A 564 -1.15 41.30 -18.43
N VAL A 565 -2.14 41.04 -17.56
CA VAL A 565 -2.43 39.70 -17.05
C VAL A 565 -2.77 38.73 -18.18
N LYS A 566 -3.60 39.17 -19.13
CA LYS A 566 -3.98 38.40 -20.33
C LYS A 566 -2.75 38.01 -21.14
N GLN A 567 -1.86 38.97 -21.41
CA GLN A 567 -0.63 38.71 -22.15
C GLN A 567 0.29 37.72 -21.43
N ASN A 568 0.40 37.82 -20.10
CA ASN A 568 1.16 36.85 -19.30
C ASN A 568 0.53 35.46 -19.37
N LEU A 569 -0.80 35.35 -19.24
CA LEU A 569 -1.50 34.07 -19.31
C LEU A 569 -1.35 33.41 -20.69
N VAL A 570 -1.49 34.17 -21.77
CA VAL A 570 -1.22 33.68 -23.13
C VAL A 570 0.24 33.26 -23.29
N GLY A 571 1.16 34.08 -22.78
CA GLY A 571 2.59 33.79 -22.79
C GLY A 571 2.94 32.50 -22.06
N ILE A 572 2.29 32.20 -20.94
CA ILE A 572 2.60 31.01 -20.13
C ILE A 572 1.80 29.78 -20.57
N ALA A 573 0.49 29.90 -20.71
CA ALA A 573 -0.41 28.78 -20.96
C ALA A 573 -0.46 28.36 -22.43
N ILE A 574 0.03 29.20 -23.35
CA ILE A 574 0.01 28.93 -24.79
C ILE A 574 1.44 28.99 -25.35
N ALA A 575 2.03 30.18 -25.46
CA ALA A 575 3.30 30.35 -26.18
C ALA A 575 4.49 29.65 -25.51
N GLY A 576 4.55 29.64 -24.18
CA GLY A 576 5.59 29.00 -23.37
C GLY A 576 5.22 27.59 -22.89
N SER A 577 4.09 27.04 -23.31
CA SER A 577 3.64 25.72 -22.87
C SER A 577 4.40 24.61 -23.60
N LEU A 578 4.91 23.64 -22.84
CA LEU A 578 5.59 22.45 -23.38
C LEU A 578 4.63 21.32 -23.79
N ASN A 579 3.32 21.52 -23.67
CA ASN A 579 2.33 20.52 -24.06
C ASN A 579 2.20 20.42 -25.59
N GLY A 580 2.80 19.38 -26.18
CA GLY A 580 2.79 19.12 -27.63
C GLY A 580 1.39 18.92 -28.24
N GLU A 581 0.37 18.60 -27.43
CA GLU A 581 -1.00 18.43 -27.92
C GLU A 581 -1.69 19.76 -28.28
N LEU A 582 -1.17 20.90 -27.79
CA LEU A 582 -1.81 22.21 -27.97
C LEU A 582 -1.86 22.67 -29.43
N HIS A 583 -0.87 22.25 -30.21
CA HIS A 583 -0.70 22.63 -31.61
C HIS A 583 -0.98 21.46 -32.57
N HIS A 584 -1.51 20.35 -32.06
CA HIS A 584 -1.81 19.18 -32.87
C HIS A 584 -3.12 19.37 -33.63
N SER A 585 -3.05 19.56 -34.95
CA SER A 585 -4.19 19.57 -35.86
C SER A 585 -4.46 18.15 -36.38
N LEU A 586 -5.38 17.43 -35.73
CA LEU A 586 -5.95 16.19 -36.30
C LEU A 586 -7.10 16.45 -37.29
N TYR A 587 -7.38 17.72 -37.58
CA TYR A 587 -8.33 18.19 -38.58
C TYR A 587 -7.79 19.43 -39.28
#